data_AF-A0A924A9G0-F1
#
_entry.id   AF-A0A924A9G0-F1
#
_cell.length_a   1.000
_cell.length_b   1.000
_cell.length_c   1.000
_cell.angle_alpha   90.00
_cell.angle_beta   90.00
_cell.angle_gamma   90.00
#
_symmetry.space_group_name_H-M   'P 1'
#
loop_
_entity.id
_entity.type
_entity.pdbx_description
1 polymer ?
#
loop_
_entity_poly.entity_id
_entity_poly.type
_entity_poly.pdbx_seq_one_letter_code
_entity_poly.pdbx_strand_id
1 'polypeptide(L)'
;MKNILFIAALLCSFATKAQVTKVAIQASGLTCSMCSNAINKSLRSIDFVQNVDANIKTSTFEITFKPGTAVDFDKLKKKVEDAGFFVANFTATIHFDKVQLVNDGLVTVDGTTFHFLNIKDQVLDGNKSIQLIDKGYVTAKAYKANGKYTSMECYKTGLAAACCIKDGLKIGARVFQATI
;
A
#
# COMPACT_ATOMS: atom_id res chain seq x y z
N MET A 1 -45.09 25.22 29.88
CA MET A 1 -45.08 24.36 28.69
C MET A 1 -44.06 24.89 27.68
N LYS A 2 -42.84 24.35 27.69
CA LYS A 2 -41.97 24.20 26.50
C LYS A 2 -40.68 23.52 26.95
N ASN A 3 -40.63 22.21 26.71
CA ASN A 3 -39.42 21.40 26.80
C ASN A 3 -38.46 21.87 25.71
N ILE A 4 -37.24 22.25 26.07
CA ILE A 4 -36.13 22.32 25.12
C ILE A 4 -35.10 21.31 25.60
N LEU A 5 -35.24 20.09 25.09
CA LEU A 5 -34.17 19.10 25.08
C LEU A 5 -33.07 19.64 24.16
N PHE A 6 -31.98 20.15 24.73
CA PHE A 6 -30.72 20.27 24.02
C PHE A 6 -30.10 18.87 23.92
N ILE A 7 -30.49 18.13 22.89
CA ILE A 7 -29.75 16.93 22.47
C ILE A 7 -28.43 17.47 21.91
N ALA A 8 -27.38 17.44 22.74
CA ALA A 8 -26.02 17.56 22.29
C ALA A 8 -25.75 16.37 21.36
N ALA A 9 -25.94 16.59 20.06
CA ALA A 9 -25.53 15.67 19.01
C ALA A 9 -24.01 15.56 19.11
N LEU A 10 -23.57 14.53 19.84
CA LEU A 10 -22.21 14.05 19.88
C LEU A 10 -21.87 13.61 18.45
N LEU A 11 -21.37 14.54 17.63
CA LEU A 11 -20.75 14.28 16.34
C LEU A 11 -19.46 13.50 16.61
N CYS A 12 -19.58 12.22 16.93
CA CYS A 12 -18.52 11.25 16.68
C CYS A 12 -18.41 11.15 15.16
N SER A 13 -17.59 12.03 14.59
CA SER A 13 -17.07 11.91 13.24
C SER A 13 -16.20 10.65 13.19
N PHE A 14 -16.83 9.48 13.07
CA PHE A 14 -16.15 8.31 12.54
C PHE A 14 -15.91 8.61 11.07
N ALA A 15 -14.82 9.32 10.78
CA ALA A 15 -14.33 9.40 9.43
C ALA A 15 -13.86 7.98 9.08
N THR A 16 -14.72 7.19 8.44
CA THR A 16 -14.33 5.95 7.76
C THR A 16 -13.52 6.34 6.53
N LYS A 17 -12.31 6.86 6.78
CA LYS A 17 -11.32 7.08 5.73
C LYS A 17 -10.86 5.72 5.27
N ALA A 18 -10.53 5.63 3.98
CA ALA A 18 -9.96 4.43 3.42
C ALA A 18 -8.76 3.99 4.27
N GLN A 19 -8.65 2.69 4.56
CA GLN A 19 -7.66 2.14 5.49
C GLN A 19 -6.97 0.91 4.92
N VAL A 20 -5.66 0.80 5.13
CA VAL A 20 -4.91 -0.42 4.80
C VAL A 20 -5.23 -1.50 5.82
N THR A 21 -5.85 -2.60 5.38
CA THR A 21 -6.27 -3.70 6.25
C THR A 21 -5.27 -4.84 6.28
N LYS A 22 -4.58 -5.07 5.16
CA LYS A 22 -3.65 -6.18 4.97
C LYS A 22 -2.65 -5.88 3.86
N VAL A 23 -1.47 -6.49 3.94
CA VAL A 23 -0.52 -6.56 2.83
C VAL A 23 -0.17 -8.02 2.53
N ALA A 24 0.00 -8.35 1.25
CA ALA A 24 0.57 -9.61 0.80
C ALA A 24 1.87 -9.34 0.03
N ILE A 25 2.96 -9.96 0.46
CA ILE A 25 4.28 -9.85 -0.18
C ILE A 25 4.66 -11.21 -0.73
N GLN A 26 4.84 -11.32 -2.04
CA GLN A 26 5.52 -12.46 -2.64
C GLN A 26 7.02 -12.16 -2.70
N ALA A 27 7.83 -13.00 -2.08
CA ALA A 27 9.28 -12.89 -2.13
C ALA A 27 9.87 -13.75 -3.27
N SER A 28 11.08 -13.39 -3.69
CA SER A 28 11.91 -14.10 -4.66
C SER A 28 13.35 -14.23 -4.14
N GLY A 29 14.12 -15.13 -4.76
CA GLY A 29 15.45 -15.51 -4.27
C GLY A 29 15.43 -16.59 -3.19
N LEU A 30 14.27 -17.18 -2.91
CA LEU A 30 14.11 -18.30 -1.98
C LEU A 30 14.54 -19.60 -2.69
N THR A 31 15.67 -20.18 -2.27
CA THR A 31 16.19 -21.46 -2.81
C THR A 31 15.97 -22.65 -1.87
N CYS A 32 15.50 -22.40 -0.64
CA CYS A 32 15.24 -23.43 0.38
C CYS A 32 14.06 -23.02 1.27
N SER A 33 13.35 -23.99 1.86
CA SER A 33 12.26 -23.76 2.81
C SER A 33 12.69 -23.00 4.07
N MET A 34 13.97 -23.13 4.48
CA MET A 34 14.54 -22.36 5.60
C MET A 34 14.59 -20.85 5.32
N CYS A 35 14.66 -20.44 4.06
CA CYS A 35 14.69 -19.04 3.66
C CYS A 35 13.39 -18.30 4.03
N SER A 36 12.24 -18.99 3.96
CA SER A 36 10.94 -18.40 4.30
C SER A 36 10.82 -18.05 5.79
N ASN A 37 11.48 -18.80 6.67
CA ASN A 37 11.48 -18.51 8.11
C ASN A 37 12.22 -17.22 8.45
N ALA A 38 13.31 -16.91 7.73
CA ALA A 38 14.07 -15.68 7.92
C ALA A 38 13.21 -14.44 7.61
N ILE A 39 12.49 -14.47 6.48
CA ILE A 39 11.56 -13.39 6.10
C ILE A 39 10.44 -13.25 7.14
N ASN A 40 9.81 -14.35 7.54
CA ASN A 40 8.72 -14.33 8.52
C ASN A 40 9.17 -13.68 9.84
N LYS A 41 10.32 -14.11 10.37
CA LYS A 41 10.90 -13.53 11.59
C LYS A 41 11.23 -12.04 11.43
N SER A 42 11.75 -11.64 10.27
CA SER A 42 12.06 -10.24 9.98
C SER A 42 10.79 -9.38 9.97
N LEU A 43 9.74 -9.81 9.28
CA LEU A 43 8.46 -9.09 9.20
C LEU A 43 7.75 -9.01 10.55
N ARG A 44 7.74 -10.10 11.34
CA ARG A 44 7.17 -10.11 12.69
C ARG A 44 7.87 -9.18 13.68
N SER A 45 9.12 -8.78 13.41
CA SER A 45 9.87 -7.85 14.25
C SER A 45 9.42 -6.39 14.11
N ILE A 46 8.53 -6.09 13.17
CA ILE A 46 8.03 -4.73 12.92
C ILE A 46 6.97 -4.39 13.96
N ASP A 47 7.09 -3.20 14.55
CA ASP A 47 6.22 -2.63 15.58
C ASP A 47 4.73 -2.62 15.22
N PHE A 48 4.36 -2.22 14.01
CA PHE A 48 2.96 -2.15 13.57
C PHE A 48 2.38 -3.48 13.06
N VAL A 49 3.19 -4.54 12.96
CA VAL A 49 2.74 -5.86 12.50
C VAL A 49 2.07 -6.62 13.64
N GLN A 50 0.86 -7.14 13.38
CA GLN A 50 0.09 -7.98 14.30
C GLN A 50 0.33 -9.47 14.04
N ASN A 51 0.26 -9.89 12.77
CA ASN A 51 0.50 -11.28 12.38
C ASN A 51 1.14 -11.37 10.99
N VAL A 52 1.87 -12.47 10.75
CA VAL A 52 2.44 -12.83 9.44
C VAL A 52 2.14 -14.30 9.17
N ASP A 53 1.26 -14.56 8.21
CA ASP A 53 0.98 -15.90 7.70
C ASP A 53 1.79 -16.16 6.43
N ALA A 54 2.53 -17.26 6.40
CA ALA A 54 3.45 -17.57 5.32
C ALA A 54 2.99 -18.79 4.54
N ASN A 55 2.70 -18.60 3.25
CA ASN A 55 2.48 -19.67 2.30
C ASN A 55 3.80 -20.02 1.61
N ILE A 56 4.45 -21.08 2.09
CA ILE A 56 5.75 -21.53 1.57
C ILE A 56 5.66 -21.95 0.10
N LYS A 57 4.53 -22.54 -0.34
CA LYS A 57 4.36 -23.01 -1.73
C LYS A 57 4.39 -21.86 -2.72
N THR A 58 3.78 -20.73 -2.37
CA THR A 58 3.70 -19.54 -3.24
C THR A 58 4.73 -18.48 -2.89
N SER A 59 5.53 -18.71 -1.83
CA SER A 59 6.47 -17.73 -1.27
C SER A 59 5.79 -16.40 -0.89
N THR A 60 4.56 -16.48 -0.40
CA THR A 60 3.72 -15.33 -0.06
C THR A 60 3.61 -15.15 1.45
N PHE A 61 3.76 -13.92 1.91
CA PHE A 61 3.63 -13.52 3.31
C PHE A 61 2.44 -12.56 3.41
N GLU A 62 1.36 -13.03 4.02
CA GLU A 62 0.19 -12.25 4.33
C GLU A 62 0.37 -11.60 5.71
N ILE A 63 0.29 -10.27 5.77
CA ILE A 63 0.61 -9.45 6.93
C ILE A 63 -0.63 -8.67 7.34
N THR A 64 -1.01 -8.80 8.61
CA THR A 64 -2.05 -7.98 9.23
C THR A 64 -1.44 -7.05 10.26
N PHE A 65 -2.11 -5.92 10.49
CA PHE A 65 -1.57 -4.81 11.27
C PHE A 65 -2.31 -4.63 12.59
N LYS A 66 -1.63 -3.98 13.53
CA LYS A 66 -2.25 -3.60 14.80
C LYS A 66 -3.29 -2.50 14.55
N PRO A 67 -4.41 -2.47 15.28
CA PRO A 67 -5.38 -1.40 15.16
C PRO A 67 -4.75 -0.03 15.46
N GLY A 68 -5.05 0.98 14.65
CA GLY A 68 -4.61 2.36 14.88
C GLY A 68 -3.14 2.65 14.58
N THR A 69 -2.39 1.71 14.00
CA THR A 69 -1.01 1.95 13.56
C THR A 69 -0.94 2.29 12.08
N ALA A 70 -0.16 3.32 11.73
CA ALA A 70 0.17 3.61 10.34
C ALA A 70 1.07 2.50 9.75
N VAL A 71 0.79 2.10 8.52
CA VAL A 71 1.54 1.05 7.81
C VAL A 71 2.61 1.68 6.94
N ASP A 72 3.87 1.31 7.16
CA ASP A 72 5.00 1.74 6.34
C ASP A 72 5.42 0.62 5.38
N PHE A 73 5.08 0.79 4.10
CA PHE A 73 5.42 -0.18 3.06
C PHE A 73 6.92 -0.26 2.76
N ASP A 74 7.65 0.85 2.86
CA ASP A 74 9.09 0.88 2.65
C ASP A 74 9.81 0.11 3.77
N LYS A 75 9.33 0.20 5.02
CA LYS A 75 9.84 -0.63 6.14
C LYS A 75 9.57 -2.12 5.93
N LEU A 76 8.39 -2.51 5.42
CA LEU A 76 8.07 -3.90 5.10
C LEU A 76 9.00 -4.45 4.02
N LYS A 77 9.11 -3.73 2.89
CA LYS A 77 10.00 -4.07 1.79
C LYS A 77 11.45 -4.19 2.27
N LYS A 78 11.94 -3.19 3.02
CA LYS A 78 13.29 -3.18 3.57
C LYS A 78 13.57 -4.39 4.47
N LYS A 79 12.61 -4.81 5.29
CA LYS A 79 12.77 -5.99 6.16
C LYS A 79 12.88 -7.30 5.38
N VAL A 80 12.28 -7.40 4.19
CA VAL A 80 12.49 -8.52 3.27
C VAL A 80 13.88 -8.46 2.65
N GLU A 81 14.33 -7.27 2.23
CA GLU A 81 15.66 -7.05 1.66
C GLU A 81 16.79 -7.31 2.66
N ASP A 82 16.64 -6.82 3.90
CA ASP A 82 17.59 -7.04 5.00
C ASP A 82 17.67 -8.53 5.40
N ALA A 83 16.65 -9.34 5.07
CA ALA A 83 16.69 -10.79 5.22
C ALA A 83 17.41 -11.50 4.05
N GLY A 84 17.88 -10.76 3.03
CA GLY A 84 18.61 -11.28 1.88
C GLY A 84 17.74 -11.66 0.67
N PHE A 85 16.49 -11.21 0.62
CA PHE A 85 15.52 -11.58 -0.41
C PHE A 85 14.95 -10.37 -1.15
N PHE A 86 14.22 -10.60 -2.24
CA PHE A 86 13.64 -9.52 -3.04
C PHE A 86 12.13 -9.65 -3.12
N VAL A 87 11.43 -8.53 -3.26
CA VAL A 87 9.98 -8.53 -3.49
C VAL A 87 9.68 -8.78 -4.97
N ALA A 88 8.92 -9.82 -5.25
CA ALA A 88 8.43 -10.16 -6.59
C ALA A 88 7.04 -9.56 -6.87
N ASN A 89 6.20 -9.46 -5.83
CA ASN A 89 4.88 -8.85 -5.88
C ASN A 89 4.54 -8.27 -4.50
N PHE A 90 3.95 -7.08 -4.46
CA PHE A 90 3.46 -6.43 -3.26
C PHE A 90 2.02 -5.96 -3.51
N THR A 91 1.08 -6.48 -2.73
CA THR A 91 -0.33 -6.10 -2.82
C THR A 91 -0.82 -5.57 -1.48
N ALA A 92 -1.52 -4.45 -1.47
CA ALA A 92 -2.18 -3.91 -0.29
C ALA A 92 -3.69 -4.08 -0.44
N THR A 93 -4.35 -4.67 0.55
CA THR A 93 -5.80 -4.66 0.66
C THR A 93 -6.22 -3.43 1.45
N ILE A 94 -6.99 -2.56 0.80
CA ILE A 94 -7.46 -1.30 1.34
C ILE A 94 -8.98 -1.34 1.39
N HIS A 95 -9.56 -0.96 2.53
CA HIS A 95 -10.98 -0.66 2.61
C HIS A 95 -11.21 0.72 2.00
N PHE A 96 -12.00 0.81 0.93
CA PHE A 96 -12.40 2.07 0.31
C PHE A 96 -13.85 2.39 0.71
N ASP A 97 -14.16 3.65 0.97
CA ASP A 97 -15.52 4.16 1.19
C ASP A 97 -15.87 5.08 0.02
N LYS A 98 -16.44 4.49 -1.04
CA LYS A 98 -16.84 5.16 -2.30
C LYS A 98 -15.80 6.14 -2.86
N VAL A 99 -14.56 5.69 -2.98
CA VAL A 99 -13.44 6.51 -3.50
C VAL A 99 -13.42 6.47 -5.02
N GLN A 100 -13.51 7.63 -5.66
CA GLN A 100 -13.30 7.76 -7.10
C GLN A 100 -11.82 7.55 -7.41
N LEU A 101 -11.54 6.60 -8.28
CA LEU A 101 -10.24 6.40 -8.91
C LEU A 101 -10.33 6.78 -10.38
N VAL A 102 -9.30 7.49 -10.81
CA VAL A 102 -9.10 7.87 -12.20
C VAL A 102 -7.70 7.45 -12.62
N ASN A 103 -7.53 7.10 -13.89
CA ASN A 103 -6.18 6.82 -14.39
C ASN A 103 -5.29 8.06 -14.26
N ASP A 104 -4.04 7.85 -13.85
CA ASP A 104 -3.06 8.89 -13.50
C ASP A 104 -3.50 9.78 -12.32
N GLY A 105 -4.50 9.32 -11.55
CA GLY A 105 -5.01 10.02 -10.37
C GLY A 105 -4.23 9.70 -9.09
N LEU A 106 -4.27 10.64 -8.15
CA LEU A 106 -3.70 10.49 -6.82
C LEU A 106 -4.79 10.25 -5.76
N VAL A 107 -4.57 9.27 -4.90
CA VAL A 107 -5.45 8.94 -3.78
C VAL A 107 -4.60 8.81 -2.51
N THR A 108 -5.03 9.41 -1.41
CA THR A 108 -4.33 9.28 -0.12
C THR A 108 -5.18 8.47 0.88
N VAL A 109 -4.57 7.44 1.45
CA VAL A 109 -5.17 6.48 2.39
C VAL A 109 -4.24 6.39 3.59
N ASP A 110 -4.73 6.68 4.80
CA ASP A 110 -3.93 6.70 6.04
C ASP A 110 -2.60 7.50 5.95
N GLY A 111 -2.61 8.60 5.21
CA GLY A 111 -1.40 9.44 5.01
C GLY A 111 -0.42 8.88 3.96
N THR A 112 -0.70 7.71 3.39
CA THR A 112 0.04 7.14 2.26
C THR A 112 -0.61 7.56 0.96
N THR A 113 0.16 8.16 0.06
CA THR A 113 -0.32 8.59 -1.26
C THR A 113 0.00 7.55 -2.32
N PHE A 114 -1.00 7.25 -3.14
CA PHE A 114 -0.95 6.34 -4.28
C PHE A 114 -1.23 7.09 -5.56
N HIS A 115 -0.45 6.82 -6.59
CA HIS A 115 -0.65 7.25 -7.96
C HIS A 115 -1.05 6.05 -8.80
N PHE A 116 -2.27 6.05 -9.33
CA PHE A 116 -2.83 4.91 -10.02
C PHE A 116 -2.54 4.96 -11.52
N LEU A 117 -1.97 3.89 -12.05
CA LEU A 117 -1.55 3.79 -13.44
C LEU A 117 -2.19 2.58 -14.12
N ASN A 118 -2.54 2.76 -15.40
CA ASN A 118 -3.13 1.73 -16.26
C ASN A 118 -4.41 1.12 -15.66
N ILE A 119 -5.31 1.97 -15.20
CA ILE A 119 -6.61 1.56 -14.66
C ILE A 119 -7.76 2.17 -15.47
N LYS A 120 -8.96 1.60 -15.34
CA LYS A 120 -10.18 2.27 -15.79
C LYS A 120 -10.72 3.14 -14.66
N ASP A 121 -11.31 4.27 -15.02
CA ASP A 121 -12.01 5.13 -14.07
C ASP A 121 -13.15 4.35 -13.43
N GLN A 122 -13.19 4.35 -12.10
CA GLN A 122 -14.14 3.57 -11.33
C GLN A 122 -14.27 4.10 -9.90
N VAL A 123 -15.39 3.79 -9.26
CA VAL A 123 -15.56 4.02 -7.81
C VAL A 123 -15.26 2.73 -7.09
N LEU A 124 -14.30 2.75 -6.16
CA LEU A 124 -14.03 1.62 -5.28
C LEU A 124 -14.79 1.77 -3.97
N ASP A 125 -15.37 0.65 -3.54
CA ASP A 125 -16.11 0.52 -2.29
C ASP A 125 -15.80 -0.86 -1.66
N GLY A 126 -15.69 -0.89 -0.34
CA GLY A 126 -15.28 -2.06 0.43
C GLY A 126 -13.79 -2.43 0.28
N ASN A 127 -13.45 -3.66 0.65
CA ASN A 127 -12.07 -4.14 0.60
C ASN A 127 -11.65 -4.44 -0.85
N LYS A 128 -10.63 -3.73 -1.34
CA LYS A 128 -10.03 -3.94 -2.65
C LYS A 128 -8.53 -4.10 -2.53
N SER A 129 -7.98 -4.98 -3.35
CA SER A 129 -6.55 -5.22 -3.42
C SER A 129 -5.95 -4.37 -4.54
N ILE A 130 -4.91 -3.60 -4.22
CA ILE A 130 -4.12 -2.84 -5.19
C ILE A 130 -2.70 -3.40 -5.20
N GLN A 131 -2.05 -3.43 -6.36
CA GLN A 131 -0.66 -3.85 -6.50
C GLN A 131 0.25 -2.62 -6.56
N LEU A 132 1.31 -2.61 -5.74
CA LEU A 132 2.37 -1.62 -5.87
C LEU A 132 3.28 -2.02 -7.02
N ILE A 133 3.64 -1.06 -7.87
CA ILE A 133 4.41 -1.28 -9.10
C ILE A 133 5.72 -0.52 -9.13
N ASP A 134 6.09 0.14 -8.02
CA ASP A 134 7.38 0.78 -7.80
C ASP A 134 8.57 -0.19 -8.00
N LYS A 135 9.74 0.40 -8.27
CA LYS A 135 11.00 -0.36 -8.29
C LYS A 135 11.26 -1.03 -6.93
N GLY A 136 11.49 -2.33 -6.96
CA GLY A 136 11.75 -3.13 -5.75
C GLY A 136 10.48 -3.57 -5.01
N TYR A 137 9.29 -3.26 -5.54
CA TYR A 137 8.00 -3.81 -5.09
C TYR A 137 7.45 -4.87 -6.06
N VAL A 138 8.04 -4.95 -7.24
CA VAL A 138 7.82 -5.97 -8.25
C VAL A 138 9.15 -6.43 -8.82
N THR A 139 9.16 -7.54 -9.57
CA THR A 139 10.35 -7.97 -10.31
C THR A 139 10.87 -6.88 -11.25
N ALA A 140 12.18 -6.86 -11.52
CA ALA A 140 12.76 -5.90 -12.46
C ALA A 140 12.14 -5.97 -13.87
N LYS A 141 11.69 -7.16 -14.31
CA LYS A 141 10.97 -7.35 -15.56
C LYS A 141 9.60 -6.67 -15.53
N ALA A 142 8.83 -6.86 -14.45
CA ALA A 142 7.54 -6.22 -14.26
C ALA A 142 7.66 -4.69 -14.17
N TYR A 143 8.63 -4.18 -13.39
CA TYR A 143 8.90 -2.73 -13.30
C TYR A 143 9.22 -2.11 -14.68
N LYS A 144 10.02 -2.78 -15.51
CA LYS A 144 10.29 -2.32 -16.88
C LYS A 144 9.04 -2.36 -17.77
N ALA A 145 8.21 -3.38 -17.63
CA ALA A 145 6.95 -3.50 -18.38
C ALA A 145 5.95 -2.40 -17.99
N ASN A 146 5.80 -2.14 -16.70
CA ASN A 146 4.91 -1.12 -16.14
C ASN A 146 5.36 0.30 -16.51
N GLY A 147 6.65 0.53 -16.72
CA GLY A 147 7.18 1.81 -17.19
C GLY A 147 6.72 2.21 -18.60
N LYS A 148 5.99 1.34 -19.32
CA LYS A 148 5.34 1.70 -20.58
C LYS A 148 4.06 2.52 -20.38
N TYR A 149 3.47 2.47 -19.19
CA TYR A 149 2.24 3.19 -18.88
C TYR A 149 2.49 4.67 -18.62
N THR A 150 3.72 5.05 -18.23
CA THR A 150 4.04 6.44 -17.92
C THR A 150 5.52 6.75 -18.08
N SER A 151 5.82 7.99 -18.47
CA SER A 151 7.17 8.55 -18.48
C SER A 151 7.46 9.46 -17.28
N MET A 152 6.50 9.60 -16.35
CA MET A 152 6.57 10.50 -15.21
C MET A 152 7.75 10.22 -14.27
N GLU A 153 8.34 11.29 -13.74
CA GLU A 153 9.47 11.18 -12.79
C GLU A 153 9.08 10.53 -11.47
N CYS A 154 7.83 10.70 -11.01
CA CYS A 154 7.35 10.05 -9.79
C CYS A 154 7.35 8.53 -9.90
N TYR A 155 7.14 7.97 -11.10
CA TYR A 155 7.24 6.53 -11.34
C TYR A 155 8.68 6.03 -11.18
N LYS A 156 9.64 6.80 -11.68
CA LYS A 156 11.07 6.43 -11.65
C LYS A 156 11.67 6.53 -10.27
N THR A 157 11.25 7.54 -9.51
CA THR A 157 11.86 7.92 -8.23
C THR A 157 11.08 7.41 -7.03
N GLY A 158 9.78 7.14 -7.18
CA GLY A 158 8.87 6.92 -6.05
C GLY A 158 8.57 8.20 -5.24
N LEU A 159 9.02 9.37 -5.70
CA LEU A 159 8.86 10.64 -5.01
C LEU A 159 8.03 11.60 -5.87
N ALA A 160 7.19 12.39 -5.24
CA ALA A 160 6.41 13.41 -5.90
C ALA A 160 7.34 14.39 -6.63
N ALA A 161 7.04 14.62 -7.90
CA ALA A 161 7.78 15.53 -8.78
C ALA A 161 6.81 16.52 -9.42
N ALA A 162 7.24 17.24 -10.46
CA ALA A 162 6.40 18.22 -11.16
C ALA A 162 5.05 17.66 -11.62
N CYS A 163 4.98 16.38 -11.96
CA CYS A 163 3.76 15.68 -12.36
C CYS A 163 2.73 15.50 -11.22
N CYS A 164 3.11 15.67 -9.96
CA CYS A 164 2.23 15.46 -8.79
C CYS A 164 1.80 16.77 -8.10
N ILE A 165 2.35 17.92 -8.52
CA ILE A 165 2.14 19.21 -7.83
C ILE A 165 0.70 19.70 -8.02
N LYS A 166 0.10 19.42 -9.19
CA LYS A 166 -1.28 19.83 -9.50
C LYS A 166 -2.29 19.28 -8.50
N ASP A 167 -1.93 18.20 -7.82
CA ASP A 167 -2.74 17.48 -6.85
C ASP A 167 -2.37 17.82 -5.39
N GLY A 168 -1.59 18.89 -5.19
CA GLY A 168 -1.28 19.43 -3.86
C GLY A 168 -0.16 18.72 -3.10
N LEU A 169 0.57 17.79 -3.73
CA LEU A 169 1.74 17.15 -3.11
C LEU A 169 2.97 18.05 -3.12
N LYS A 170 3.68 18.03 -2.00
CA LYS A 170 5.02 18.64 -1.91
C LYS A 170 6.01 17.80 -2.71
N ILE A 171 6.84 18.46 -3.52
CA ILE A 171 7.96 17.79 -4.21
C ILE A 171 8.81 17.03 -3.20
N GLY A 172 9.17 15.79 -3.53
CA GLY A 172 9.95 14.91 -2.67
C GLY A 172 9.12 14.10 -1.67
N ALA A 173 7.81 14.33 -1.55
CA ALA A 173 6.94 13.47 -0.74
C ALA A 173 6.87 12.05 -1.34
N ARG A 174 6.81 11.01 -0.51
CA ARG A 174 6.69 9.63 -1.00
C ARG A 174 5.35 9.42 -1.69
N VAL A 175 5.38 8.85 -2.90
CA VAL A 175 4.19 8.49 -3.68
C VAL A 175 4.37 7.08 -4.25
N PHE A 176 3.48 6.18 -3.88
CA PHE A 176 3.50 4.81 -4.37
C PHE A 176 2.77 4.71 -5.70
N GLN A 177 3.37 4.02 -6.65
CA GLN A 177 2.76 3.72 -7.93
C GLN A 177 1.92 2.46 -7.76
N ALA A 178 0.65 2.51 -8.14
CA ALA A 178 -0.28 1.41 -7.93
C ALA A 178 -1.12 1.09 -9.16
N THR A 179 -1.62 -0.14 -9.21
CA THR A 179 -2.62 -0.59 -10.20
C THR A 179 -3.60 -1.56 -9.54
N ILE A 180 -4.70 -1.89 -10.22
CA ILE A 180 -5.75 -2.81 -9.74
C ILE A 180 -6.20 -3.77 -10.84
#